data_AF-A0A6E8V8W7-F1
#
_entry.id   AF-A0A6E8V8W7-F1
#
_cell.length_a   1.000
_cell.length_b   1.000
_cell.length_c   1.000
_cell.angle_alpha   90.00
_cell.angle_beta   90.00
_cell.angle_gamma   90.00
#
_symmetry.space_group_name_H-M   'P 1'
#
loop_
_entity.id
_entity.type
_entity.pdbx_description
1 polymer ?
#
loop_
_entity_poly.entity_id
_entity_poly.type
_entity_poly.pdbx_seq_one_letter_code
_entity_poly.pdbx_strand_id
1 'polypeptide(L)'
;MATIKLKYITLACVLAATVTAGSHCHNDYYQLKSVSQAQEECARYQGIPCARLAVYNKYIYPNDTQTQCMVRCMGLNLGWWNDTHGVQEPAMRSFFHPDPDDCDYERRTYHCLNSQRLNHPSPHVDVCERAYESFRCYYEQYGNIVVTPQFVPLSDLQQVDVLLQCANMLPLTVGRSCAGGSKPSERDVDCLARCFLLRSGLYSEQHGPHLDRLYVQCNNYANETRFRETTGTCYRRLKSECQDECVLAGRFLRECFYEGGLLGSIPVPGGLGGLVGGLTGLTGLVPPVTLQLTSPGLAAVTLTLSAPSVMVGALPVPPVMVGTSGVAANVGIL
;
A
#
# COMPACT_ATOMS: atom_id res chain seq x y z
N MET A 1 -58.39 15.23 -5.25
CA MET A 1 -57.11 15.91 -4.92
C MET A 1 -56.44 15.38 -3.65
N ALA A 2 -57.17 14.96 -2.61
CA ALA A 2 -56.58 14.46 -1.36
C ALA A 2 -55.81 13.12 -1.49
N THR A 3 -56.30 12.19 -2.31
CA THR A 3 -55.69 10.86 -2.53
C THR A 3 -54.36 10.89 -3.27
N ILE A 4 -54.12 11.91 -4.09
CA ILE A 4 -52.85 12.08 -4.81
C ILE A 4 -51.75 12.52 -3.84
N LYS A 5 -52.06 13.46 -2.93
CA LYS A 5 -51.10 13.96 -1.93
C LYS A 5 -50.63 12.85 -0.99
N LEU A 6 -51.49 11.91 -0.61
CA LEU A 6 -51.13 10.79 0.27
C LEU A 6 -50.14 9.82 -0.40
N LYS A 7 -50.29 9.55 -1.71
CA LYS A 7 -49.37 8.68 -2.47
C LYS A 7 -47.97 9.27 -2.61
N TYR A 8 -47.87 10.58 -2.82
CA TYR A 8 -46.57 11.28 -2.89
C TYR A 8 -45.86 11.31 -1.53
N ILE A 9 -46.60 11.46 -0.43
CA ILE A 9 -46.04 11.42 0.92
C ILE A 9 -45.52 10.01 1.24
N THR A 10 -46.26 8.95 0.90
CA THR A 10 -45.78 7.57 1.08
C THR A 10 -44.57 7.23 0.21
N LEU A 11 -44.54 7.70 -1.04
CA LEU A 11 -43.38 7.50 -1.93
C LEU A 11 -42.14 8.24 -1.40
N ALA A 12 -42.30 9.46 -0.89
CA ALA A 12 -41.21 10.23 -0.28
C ALA A 12 -40.69 9.57 1.00
N CYS A 13 -41.57 8.99 1.83
CA CYS A 13 -41.15 8.23 3.02
C CYS A 13 -40.41 6.94 2.67
N VAL A 14 -40.83 6.23 1.61
CA VAL A 14 -40.12 5.02 1.13
C VAL A 14 -38.75 5.39 0.53
N LEU A 15 -38.67 6.48 -0.24
CA LEU A 15 -37.39 6.96 -0.78
C LEU A 15 -36.44 7.48 0.33
N ALA A 16 -36.97 8.16 1.35
CA ALA A 16 -36.17 8.58 2.50
C ALA A 16 -35.69 7.39 3.34
N ALA A 17 -36.52 6.35 3.50
CA ALA A 17 -36.13 5.13 4.20
C ALA A 17 -35.09 4.29 3.44
N THR A 18 -35.05 4.37 2.11
CA THR A 18 -34.00 3.70 1.30
C THR A 18 -32.66 4.44 1.31
N VAL A 19 -32.60 5.71 1.72
CA VAL A 19 -31.36 6.51 1.70
C VAL A 19 -30.65 6.54 3.06
N THR A 20 -31.27 6.06 4.14
CA THR A 20 -30.63 6.00 5.47
C THR A 20 -30.34 4.59 5.99
N ALA A 21 -30.36 3.57 5.12
CA ALA A 21 -29.64 2.32 5.36
C ALA A 21 -28.19 2.42 4.87
N GLY A 22 -27.57 3.59 5.01
CA GLY A 22 -26.12 3.64 5.13
C GLY A 22 -25.77 2.95 6.42
N SER A 23 -25.30 1.71 6.34
CA SER A 23 -24.69 0.97 7.43
C SER A 23 -23.49 1.76 7.96
N HIS A 24 -23.73 2.78 8.78
CA HIS A 24 -22.75 3.38 9.67
C HIS A 24 -22.56 2.44 10.86
N CYS A 25 -22.03 1.26 10.57
CA CYS A 25 -21.45 0.37 11.55
C CYS A 25 -20.04 0.14 11.04
N HIS A 26 -19.10 0.99 11.48
CA HIS A 26 -17.64 0.83 11.56
C HIS A 26 -16.96 2.16 11.22
N ASN A 27 -16.08 2.61 12.12
CA ASN A 27 -15.23 3.77 11.87
C ASN A 27 -14.02 3.26 11.06
N ASP A 28 -14.23 3.19 9.75
CA ASP A 28 -13.20 2.77 8.80
C ASP A 28 -12.01 3.73 8.87
N TYR A 29 -10.80 3.18 9.00
CA TYR A 29 -9.58 3.98 9.16
C TYR A 29 -8.94 4.35 7.83
N TYR A 30 -9.38 3.71 6.74
CA TYR A 30 -8.88 4.00 5.40
C TYR A 30 -9.54 5.24 4.81
N GLN A 31 -8.87 5.80 3.80
CA GLN A 31 -9.35 6.96 3.07
C GLN A 31 -9.48 6.63 1.59
N LEU A 32 -10.55 7.15 0.99
CA LEU A 32 -10.66 7.28 -0.46
C LEU A 32 -10.50 8.75 -0.79
N LYS A 33 -9.59 9.07 -1.71
CA LYS A 33 -9.29 10.45 -2.12
C LYS A 33 -9.08 10.52 -3.61
N SER A 34 -9.59 11.56 -4.26
CA SER A 34 -9.32 11.85 -5.67
C SER A 34 -8.16 12.84 -5.82
N VAL A 35 -7.59 12.93 -7.02
CA VAL A 35 -6.56 13.94 -7.34
C VAL A 35 -7.10 15.36 -7.08
N SER A 36 -8.35 15.63 -7.46
CA SER A 36 -8.97 16.96 -7.26
C SER A 36 -9.09 17.34 -5.77
N GLN A 37 -9.43 16.39 -4.91
CA GLN A 37 -9.50 16.63 -3.46
C GLN A 37 -8.12 16.89 -2.86
N ALA A 38 -7.12 16.08 -3.21
CA ALA A 38 -5.75 16.29 -2.75
C ALA A 38 -5.18 17.62 -3.25
N GLN A 39 -5.50 18.01 -4.48
CA GLN A 39 -5.12 19.29 -5.08
C GLN A 39 -5.71 20.48 -4.32
N GLU A 40 -7.01 20.44 -4.00
CA GLU A 40 -7.67 21.50 -3.23
C GLU A 40 -7.08 21.63 -1.82
N GLU A 41 -6.87 20.49 -1.14
CA GLU A 41 -6.22 20.45 0.18
C GLU A 41 -4.81 21.04 0.13
N CYS A 42 -3.99 20.62 -0.83
CA CYS A 42 -2.60 21.09 -0.97
C CYS A 42 -2.52 22.56 -1.38
N ALA A 43 -3.40 23.02 -2.27
CA ALA A 43 -3.51 24.43 -2.61
C ALA A 43 -3.84 25.27 -1.36
N ARG A 44 -4.75 24.79 -0.51
CA ARG A 44 -5.06 25.44 0.76
C ARG A 44 -3.85 25.44 1.71
N TYR A 45 -3.17 24.31 1.89
CA TYR A 45 -2.02 24.20 2.80
C TYR A 45 -0.87 25.11 2.40
N GLN A 46 -0.65 25.30 1.10
CA GLN A 46 0.45 26.11 0.55
C GLN A 46 0.05 27.57 0.24
N GLY A 47 -1.21 27.95 0.45
CA GLY A 47 -1.69 29.30 0.16
C GLY A 47 -1.73 29.64 -1.34
N ILE A 48 -1.97 28.64 -2.19
CA ILE A 48 -2.05 28.82 -3.65
C ILE A 48 -3.36 29.56 -4.00
N PRO A 49 -3.31 30.67 -4.78
CA PRO A 49 -4.50 31.43 -5.13
C PRO A 49 -5.55 30.62 -5.90
N CYS A 50 -6.84 30.91 -5.68
CA CYS A 50 -7.94 30.23 -6.38
C CYS A 50 -7.83 30.30 -7.91
N ALA A 51 -7.30 31.39 -8.45
CA ALA A 51 -7.06 31.53 -9.89
C ALA A 51 -6.05 30.49 -10.42
N ARG A 52 -5.04 30.13 -9.61
CA ARG A 52 -4.06 29.10 -9.94
C ARG A 52 -4.66 27.70 -9.78
N LEU A 53 -5.43 27.47 -8.72
CA LEU A 53 -6.19 26.22 -8.54
C LEU A 53 -7.14 25.94 -9.72
N ALA A 54 -7.77 26.98 -10.29
CA ALA A 54 -8.63 26.84 -11.47
C ALA A 54 -7.86 26.36 -12.72
N VAL A 55 -6.56 26.64 -12.83
CA VAL A 55 -5.67 26.11 -13.89
C VAL A 55 -5.40 24.64 -13.64
N TYR A 56 -5.05 24.27 -12.41
CA TYR A 56 -4.82 22.88 -12.04
C TYR A 56 -6.09 22.01 -12.19
N ASN A 57 -7.28 22.55 -11.91
CA ASN A 57 -8.56 21.87 -12.10
C ASN A 57 -8.88 21.58 -13.58
N LYS A 58 -8.15 22.19 -14.51
CA LYS A 58 -8.20 21.87 -15.95
C LYS A 58 -7.07 20.90 -16.35
N TYR A 59 -6.44 20.25 -15.38
CA TYR A 59 -5.27 19.37 -15.55
C TYR A 59 -4.06 20.05 -16.18
N ILE A 60 -3.95 21.37 -16.07
CA ILE A 60 -2.80 22.11 -16.58
C ILE A 60 -1.82 22.31 -15.42
N TYR A 61 -0.66 21.66 -15.49
CA TYR A 61 0.39 21.72 -14.47
C TYR A 61 1.65 22.37 -15.08
N PRO A 62 1.87 23.69 -14.91
CA PRO A 62 3.05 24.35 -15.46
C PRO A 62 4.33 23.96 -14.71
N ASN A 63 5.47 23.97 -15.40
CA ASN A 63 6.76 23.63 -14.82
C ASN A 63 7.38 24.82 -14.07
N ASP A 64 6.84 25.13 -12.90
CA ASP A 64 7.35 26.13 -11.97
C ASP A 64 7.36 25.58 -10.54
N THR A 65 8.20 26.15 -9.68
CA THR A 65 8.43 25.67 -8.31
C THR A 65 7.15 25.56 -7.47
N GLN A 66 6.18 26.47 -7.64
CA GLN A 66 4.92 26.39 -6.89
C GLN A 66 4.11 25.16 -7.31
N THR A 67 4.00 24.91 -8.61
CA THR A 67 3.33 23.71 -9.13
C THR A 67 4.07 22.43 -8.74
N GLN A 68 5.39 22.43 -8.81
CA GLN A 68 6.21 21.27 -8.43
C GLN A 68 5.97 20.88 -6.97
N CYS A 69 6.02 21.84 -6.05
CA CYS A 69 5.76 21.57 -4.64
C CYS A 69 4.29 21.26 -4.32
N MET A 70 3.34 21.79 -5.10
CA MET A 70 1.94 21.39 -5.02
C MET A 70 1.76 19.91 -5.38
N VAL A 71 2.35 19.46 -6.49
CA VAL A 71 2.30 18.06 -6.93
C VAL A 71 3.00 17.14 -5.93
N ARG A 72 4.13 17.56 -5.34
CA ARG A 72 4.75 16.82 -4.22
C ARG A 72 3.78 16.66 -3.05
N CYS A 73 3.10 17.73 -2.64
CA CYS A 73 2.10 17.65 -1.58
C CYS A 73 0.98 16.68 -1.93
N MET A 74 0.44 16.72 -3.15
CA MET A 74 -0.56 15.75 -3.59
C MET A 74 -0.01 14.33 -3.47
N GLY A 75 1.24 14.11 -3.87
CA GLY A 75 1.84 12.78 -3.81
C GLY A 75 2.07 12.22 -2.43
N LEU A 76 2.42 13.07 -1.47
CA LEU A 76 2.48 12.69 -0.07
C LEU A 76 1.06 12.38 0.48
N ASN A 77 0.07 13.19 0.09
CA ASN A 77 -1.32 13.07 0.55
C ASN A 77 -2.05 11.85 -0.05
N LEU A 78 -1.69 11.47 -1.28
CA LEU A 78 -2.23 10.31 -1.99
C LEU A 78 -1.38 9.04 -1.82
N GLY A 79 -0.22 9.15 -1.18
CA GLY A 79 0.67 8.02 -0.93
C GLY A 79 1.46 7.53 -2.15
N TRP A 80 1.43 8.25 -3.28
CA TRP A 80 2.18 7.88 -4.48
C TRP A 80 3.63 8.39 -4.49
N TRP A 81 4.02 9.25 -3.55
CA TRP A 81 5.36 9.82 -3.45
C TRP A 81 5.93 9.66 -2.05
N ASN A 82 7.22 9.31 -1.99
CA ASN A 82 8.01 9.28 -0.77
C ASN A 82 9.33 10.01 -1.02
N ASP A 83 9.70 11.01 -0.22
CA ASP A 83 10.92 11.79 -0.47
C ASP A 83 12.20 10.94 -0.40
N THR A 84 12.17 9.86 0.38
CA THR A 84 13.30 8.94 0.55
C THR A 84 13.34 7.90 -0.57
N HIS A 85 12.20 7.29 -0.92
CA HIS A 85 12.14 6.14 -1.82
C HIS A 85 11.73 6.50 -3.26
N GLY A 86 11.22 7.70 -3.49
CA GLY A 86 10.68 8.15 -4.77
C GLY A 86 9.24 7.73 -4.98
N VAL A 87 8.88 7.49 -6.25
CA VAL A 87 7.52 7.13 -6.65
C VAL A 87 7.11 5.75 -6.10
N GLN A 88 5.87 5.66 -5.61
CA GLN A 88 5.23 4.41 -5.22
C GLN A 88 4.31 3.98 -6.37
N GLU A 89 4.84 3.16 -7.29
CA GLU A 89 4.21 2.90 -8.60
C GLU A 89 2.77 2.36 -8.50
N PRO A 90 2.46 1.28 -7.74
CA PRO A 90 1.10 0.83 -7.47
C PRO A 90 0.12 1.93 -7.08
N ALA A 91 0.50 2.80 -6.12
CA ALA A 91 -0.33 3.92 -5.72
C ALA A 91 -0.50 4.92 -6.85
N MET A 92 0.58 5.34 -7.52
CA MET A 92 0.53 6.27 -8.65
C MET A 92 -0.39 5.77 -9.77
N ARG A 93 -0.22 4.51 -10.20
CA ARG A 93 -1.02 3.88 -11.27
C ARG A 93 -2.51 3.91 -10.96
N SER A 94 -2.93 3.77 -9.71
CA SER A 94 -4.35 3.78 -9.34
C SER A 94 -5.08 5.09 -9.70
N PHE A 95 -4.35 6.19 -9.86
CA PHE A 95 -4.89 7.50 -10.22
C PHE A 95 -4.82 7.81 -11.72
N PHE A 96 -4.34 6.89 -12.54
CA PHE A 96 -4.28 7.04 -13.99
C PHE A 96 -4.97 5.88 -14.70
N HIS A 97 -5.69 6.19 -15.77
CA HIS A 97 -6.29 5.21 -16.67
C HIS A 97 -5.61 5.30 -18.04
N PRO A 98 -4.95 4.23 -18.50
CA PRO A 98 -4.33 4.22 -19.81
C PRO A 98 -5.38 4.30 -20.92
N ASP A 99 -4.97 4.78 -22.09
CA ASP A 99 -5.81 4.69 -23.28
C ASP A 99 -5.93 3.21 -23.69
N PRO A 100 -7.14 2.67 -23.93
CA PRO A 100 -7.33 1.27 -24.28
C PRO A 100 -6.62 0.84 -25.57
N ASP A 101 -6.32 1.79 -26.47
CA ASP A 101 -5.63 1.53 -27.74
C ASP A 101 -4.10 1.71 -27.63
N ASP A 102 -3.59 2.23 -26.51
CA ASP A 102 -2.16 2.34 -26.23
C ASP A 102 -1.64 1.08 -25.53
N CYS A 103 -0.79 0.31 -26.21
CA CYS A 103 -0.15 -0.88 -25.63
C CYS A 103 1.26 -0.60 -25.09
N ASP A 104 1.82 0.59 -25.30
CA ASP A 104 3.21 0.93 -24.97
C ASP A 104 3.32 1.91 -23.77
N TYR A 105 2.20 2.37 -23.21
CA TYR A 105 2.15 3.30 -22.08
C TYR A 105 3.04 2.87 -20.89
N GLU A 106 3.01 1.58 -20.52
CA GLU A 106 3.85 1.06 -19.42
C GLU A 106 5.33 1.20 -19.74
N ARG A 107 5.73 0.82 -20.96
CA ARG A 107 7.14 0.86 -21.39
C ARG A 107 7.64 2.31 -21.43
N ARG A 108 6.86 3.23 -21.99
CA ARG A 108 7.23 4.66 -22.06
C ARG A 108 7.34 5.29 -20.68
N THR A 109 6.38 5.01 -19.80
CA THR A 109 6.39 5.49 -18.41
C THR A 109 7.60 4.95 -17.66
N TYR A 110 7.90 3.64 -17.78
CA TYR A 110 9.07 3.00 -17.19
C TYR A 110 10.39 3.65 -17.65
N HIS A 111 10.54 3.91 -18.96
CA HIS A 111 11.74 4.58 -19.47
C HIS A 111 11.88 6.02 -18.95
N CYS A 112 10.77 6.76 -18.85
CA CYS A 112 10.75 8.10 -18.29
C CYS A 112 11.22 8.12 -16.82
N LEU A 113 10.72 7.20 -15.99
CA LEU A 113 11.09 7.11 -14.57
C LEU A 113 12.56 6.73 -14.38
N ASN A 114 13.04 5.72 -15.11
CA ASN A 114 14.40 5.20 -14.93
C ASN A 114 15.48 6.13 -15.47
N SER A 115 15.25 6.78 -16.62
CA SER A 115 16.22 7.71 -17.19
C SER A 115 16.55 8.87 -16.24
N GLN A 116 15.59 9.24 -15.40
CA GLN A 116 15.69 10.29 -14.39
C GLN A 116 15.91 9.77 -12.95
N ARG A 117 16.01 8.44 -12.75
CA ARG A 117 16.16 7.78 -11.44
C ARG A 117 15.10 8.19 -10.41
N LEU A 118 13.85 8.34 -10.85
CA LEU A 118 12.72 8.80 -10.02
C LEU A 118 12.14 7.70 -9.12
N ASN A 119 12.46 6.45 -9.41
CA ASN A 119 12.11 5.23 -8.67
C ASN A 119 13.22 4.74 -7.74
N HIS A 120 14.27 5.55 -7.51
CA HIS A 120 15.38 5.20 -6.62
C HIS A 120 15.52 6.23 -5.49
N PRO A 121 16.05 5.83 -4.33
CA PRO A 121 16.47 6.78 -3.30
C PRO A 121 17.52 7.75 -3.84
N SER A 122 17.30 9.04 -3.59
CA SER A 122 18.26 10.09 -3.94
C SER A 122 18.27 11.15 -2.84
N PRO A 123 19.06 10.96 -1.78
CA PRO A 123 19.26 11.99 -0.79
C PRO A 123 19.99 13.16 -1.48
N HIS A 124 19.58 14.41 -1.22
CA HIS A 124 20.18 15.66 -1.71
C HIS A 124 19.72 16.22 -3.07
N VAL A 125 18.57 15.79 -3.60
CA VAL A 125 17.96 16.39 -4.81
C VAL A 125 16.67 17.13 -4.43
N ASP A 126 16.30 18.15 -5.21
CA ASP A 126 15.04 18.88 -5.04
C ASP A 126 13.85 17.91 -5.06
N VAL A 127 13.24 17.74 -3.88
CA VAL A 127 12.14 16.79 -3.68
C VAL A 127 10.87 17.21 -4.40
N CYS A 128 10.65 18.52 -4.60
CA CYS A 128 9.49 19.03 -5.32
C CYS A 128 9.61 18.73 -6.80
N GLU A 129 10.77 19.03 -7.39
CA GLU A 129 11.06 18.75 -8.79
C GLU A 129 10.96 17.24 -9.08
N ARG A 130 11.56 16.39 -8.24
CA ARG A 130 11.50 14.93 -8.44
C ARG A 130 10.07 14.38 -8.37
N ALA A 131 9.28 14.82 -7.40
CA ALA A 131 7.88 14.40 -7.32
C ALA A 131 7.11 14.83 -8.57
N TYR A 132 7.34 16.06 -9.02
CA TYR A 132 6.74 16.61 -10.22
C TYR A 132 7.12 15.86 -11.49
N GLU A 133 8.41 15.57 -11.70
CA GLU A 133 8.86 14.81 -12.88
C GLU A 133 8.33 13.38 -12.84
N SER A 134 8.18 12.76 -11.66
CA SER A 134 7.55 11.45 -11.56
C SER A 134 6.08 11.49 -11.97
N PHE A 135 5.34 12.51 -11.54
CA PHE A 135 3.95 12.73 -11.96
C PHE A 135 3.86 13.02 -13.46
N ARG A 136 4.79 13.82 -14.02
CA ARG A 136 4.83 14.10 -15.46
C ARG A 136 5.04 12.85 -16.31
N CYS A 137 5.88 11.92 -15.87
CA CYS A 137 6.04 10.65 -16.56
C CYS A 137 4.68 9.93 -16.71
N TYR A 138 3.86 9.89 -15.66
CA TYR A 138 2.53 9.28 -15.75
C TYR A 138 1.54 10.14 -16.55
N TYR A 139 1.53 11.45 -16.31
CA TYR A 139 0.65 12.39 -16.96
C TYR A 139 0.84 12.47 -18.48
N GLU A 140 2.09 12.33 -18.96
CA GLU A 140 2.41 12.42 -20.38
C GLU A 140 2.48 11.06 -21.09
N GLN A 141 2.84 9.98 -20.36
CA GLN A 141 3.14 8.68 -20.98
C GLN A 141 2.20 7.55 -20.58
N TYR A 142 1.49 7.65 -19.45
CA TYR A 142 0.67 6.56 -18.91
C TYR A 142 -0.79 6.66 -19.33
N GLY A 143 -1.41 7.83 -19.16
CA GLY A 143 -2.83 8.00 -19.51
C GLY A 143 -3.51 9.18 -18.83
N ASN A 144 -4.83 9.11 -18.72
CA ASN A 144 -5.68 10.17 -18.18
C ASN A 144 -5.86 10.05 -16.67
N ILE A 145 -5.99 11.17 -15.96
CA ILE A 145 -6.25 11.17 -14.52
C ILE A 145 -7.64 10.60 -14.23
N VAL A 146 -7.70 9.69 -13.25
CA VAL A 146 -8.96 9.12 -12.75
C VAL A 146 -9.66 10.14 -11.85
N VAL A 147 -10.90 10.47 -12.19
CA VAL A 147 -11.70 11.48 -11.47
C VAL A 147 -12.30 10.95 -10.16
N THR A 148 -12.51 9.64 -10.06
CA THR A 148 -13.11 9.01 -8.88
C THR A 148 -12.09 8.83 -7.75
N PRO A 149 -12.52 8.93 -6.48
CA PRO A 149 -11.64 8.68 -5.35
C PRO A 149 -11.01 7.28 -5.38
N GLN A 150 -9.71 7.22 -5.14
CA GLN A 150 -8.93 5.99 -5.05
C GLN A 150 -8.49 5.74 -3.61
N PHE A 151 -8.14 4.49 -3.31
CA PHE A 151 -7.61 4.12 -2.01
C PHE A 151 -6.25 4.76 -1.76
N VAL A 152 -6.12 5.44 -0.61
CA VAL A 152 -4.84 5.98 -0.14
C VAL A 152 -4.20 4.94 0.78
N PRO A 153 -2.99 4.44 0.48
CA PRO A 153 -2.32 3.46 1.34
C PRO A 153 -2.04 4.04 2.72
N LEU A 154 -2.28 3.22 3.74
CA LEU A 154 -1.96 3.56 5.12
C LEU A 154 -0.44 3.56 5.31
N SER A 155 0.09 4.62 5.92
CA SER A 155 1.45 4.63 6.44
C SER A 155 1.66 3.57 7.51
N ASP A 156 2.92 3.22 7.79
CA ASP A 156 3.25 2.22 8.81
C ASP A 156 2.69 2.58 10.19
N LEU A 157 2.77 3.85 10.58
CA LEU A 157 2.22 4.35 11.85
C LEU A 157 0.69 4.19 11.91
N GLN A 158 0.02 4.47 10.79
CA GLN A 158 -1.42 4.29 10.64
C GLN A 158 -1.82 2.82 10.73
N GLN A 159 -1.05 1.91 10.12
CA GLN A 159 -1.29 0.48 10.23
C GLN A 159 -1.12 -0.02 11.67
N VAL A 160 -0.07 0.43 12.37
CA VAL A 160 0.15 0.13 13.79
C VAL A 160 -1.01 0.64 14.65
N ASP A 161 -1.49 1.87 14.41
CA ASP A 161 -2.64 2.41 15.14
C ASP A 161 -3.91 1.57 14.93
N VAL A 162 -4.21 1.17 13.68
CA VAL A 162 -5.34 0.26 13.40
C VAL A 162 -5.19 -1.05 14.17
N LEU A 163 -3.99 -1.64 14.17
CA LEU A 163 -3.72 -2.89 14.86
C LEU A 163 -3.92 -2.74 16.38
N LEU A 164 -3.41 -1.67 16.98
CA LEU A 164 -3.58 -1.39 18.41
C LEU A 164 -5.05 -1.17 18.77
N GLN A 165 -5.79 -0.43 17.96
CA GLN A 165 -7.23 -0.23 18.16
C GLN A 165 -7.98 -1.57 18.07
N CYS A 166 -7.66 -2.42 17.10
CA CYS A 166 -8.24 -3.75 16.98
C CYS A 166 -7.95 -4.64 18.19
N ALA A 167 -6.71 -4.62 18.70
CA ALA A 167 -6.34 -5.37 19.89
C ALA A 167 -7.12 -4.92 21.14
N ASN A 168 -7.43 -3.63 21.26
CA ASN A 168 -8.22 -3.08 22.35
C ASN A 168 -9.72 -3.39 22.25
N MET A 169 -10.26 -3.54 21.04
CA MET A 169 -11.67 -3.85 20.82
C MET A 169 -11.99 -5.34 20.98
N LEU A 170 -11.01 -6.20 20.70
CA LEU A 170 -11.20 -7.65 20.77
C LEU A 170 -10.98 -8.16 22.20
N PRO A 171 -11.81 -9.10 22.67
CA PRO A 171 -11.57 -9.80 23.92
C PRO A 171 -10.45 -10.83 23.72
N LEU A 172 -9.23 -10.36 23.48
CA LEU A 172 -8.06 -11.22 23.38
C LEU A 172 -7.95 -11.99 24.70
N THR A 173 -7.99 -13.32 24.63
CA THR A 173 -7.88 -14.17 25.82
C THR A 173 -6.44 -14.21 26.30
N VAL A 174 -5.98 -13.09 26.84
CA VAL A 174 -4.70 -13.01 27.54
C VAL A 174 -4.95 -13.52 28.96
N GLY A 175 -4.80 -14.85 29.14
CA GLY A 175 -4.77 -15.44 30.47
C GLY A 175 -3.78 -14.70 31.37
N ARG A 176 -4.20 -14.34 32.58
CA ARG A 176 -3.31 -13.67 33.54
C ARG A 176 -2.12 -14.58 33.84
N SER A 177 -0.93 -13.99 33.81
CA SER A 177 0.15 -14.48 34.67
C SER A 177 1.11 -13.36 35.02
N CYS A 178 1.14 -13.06 36.30
CA CYS A 178 2.28 -12.41 36.94
C CYS A 178 3.39 -13.47 37.00
N ALA A 179 4.42 -13.33 36.16
CA ALA A 179 5.62 -14.18 36.03
C ALA A 179 5.67 -15.25 34.90
N GLY A 180 4.70 -15.36 33.99
CA GLY A 180 4.78 -16.29 32.85
C GLY A 180 3.65 -16.13 31.83
N GLY A 181 3.83 -15.27 30.83
CA GLY A 181 2.76 -14.85 29.91
C GLY A 181 2.20 -15.97 29.03
N SER A 182 0.87 -16.06 28.95
CA SER A 182 0.17 -16.92 27.99
C SER A 182 0.07 -16.24 26.62
N LYS A 183 0.49 -16.96 25.57
CA LYS A 183 0.38 -16.57 24.17
C LYS A 183 -1.11 -16.47 23.78
N PRO A 184 -1.55 -15.44 23.01
CA PRO A 184 -2.90 -15.41 22.46
C PRO A 184 -3.19 -16.68 21.64
N SER A 185 -4.44 -17.13 21.65
CA SER A 185 -4.86 -18.28 20.86
C SER A 185 -4.66 -17.99 19.37
N GLU A 186 -4.46 -19.03 18.54
CA GLU A 186 -4.34 -18.83 17.08
C GLU A 186 -5.60 -18.14 16.51
N ARG A 187 -6.78 -18.51 17.02
CA ARG A 187 -8.05 -17.87 16.66
C ARG A 187 -8.10 -16.39 17.05
N ASP A 188 -7.53 -16.01 18.20
CA ASP A 188 -7.50 -14.61 18.64
C ASP A 188 -6.63 -13.78 17.70
N VAL A 189 -5.49 -14.33 17.26
CA VAL A 189 -4.61 -13.72 16.26
C VAL A 189 -5.32 -13.60 14.92
N ASP A 190 -6.07 -14.63 14.52
CA ASP A 190 -6.86 -14.64 13.29
C ASP A 190 -7.98 -13.58 13.32
N CYS A 191 -8.65 -13.40 14.46
CA CYS A 191 -9.64 -12.35 14.64
C CYS A 191 -9.03 -10.95 14.65
N LEU A 192 -7.83 -10.79 15.25
CA LEU A 192 -7.08 -9.54 15.18
C LEU A 192 -6.74 -9.19 13.71
N ALA A 193 -6.30 -10.19 12.95
CA ALA A 193 -5.98 -10.03 11.54
C ALA A 193 -7.23 -9.67 10.70
N ARG A 194 -8.37 -10.31 10.97
CA ARG A 194 -9.67 -9.94 10.38
C ARG A 194 -10.04 -8.49 10.70
N CYS A 195 -9.94 -8.08 11.96
CA CYS A 195 -10.26 -6.71 12.36
C CYS A 195 -9.38 -5.69 11.62
N PHE A 196 -8.07 -5.95 11.55
CA PHE A 196 -7.13 -5.11 10.82
C PHE A 196 -7.52 -4.98 9.35
N LEU A 197 -7.80 -6.10 8.68
CA LEU A 197 -8.18 -6.13 7.26
C LEU A 197 -9.49 -5.37 6.98
N LEU A 198 -10.49 -5.51 7.84
CA LEU A 198 -11.76 -4.78 7.72
C LEU A 198 -11.53 -3.28 7.92
N ARG A 199 -10.87 -2.88 9.01
CA ARG A 199 -10.68 -1.48 9.37
C ARG A 199 -9.73 -0.71 8.47
N SER A 200 -8.78 -1.39 7.84
CA SER A 200 -7.92 -0.84 6.80
C SER A 200 -8.59 -0.81 5.42
N GLY A 201 -9.83 -1.29 5.29
CA GLY A 201 -10.55 -1.32 4.02
C GLY A 201 -9.98 -2.29 3.00
N LEU A 202 -9.10 -3.19 3.42
CA LEU A 202 -8.45 -4.19 2.56
C LEU A 202 -9.32 -5.45 2.40
N TYR A 203 -10.43 -5.52 3.14
CA TYR A 203 -11.36 -6.64 3.14
C TYR A 203 -12.78 -6.14 3.43
N SER A 204 -13.78 -6.84 2.91
CA SER A 204 -15.19 -6.66 3.25
C SER A 204 -15.86 -7.99 3.55
N GLU A 205 -16.89 -7.98 4.38
CA GLU A 205 -17.61 -9.21 4.70
C GLU A 205 -18.30 -9.83 3.47
N GLN A 206 -18.83 -8.99 2.58
CA GLN A 206 -19.58 -9.44 1.42
C GLN A 206 -18.68 -9.96 0.28
N HIS A 207 -17.56 -9.28 0.01
CA HIS A 207 -16.75 -9.57 -1.18
C HIS A 207 -15.38 -10.20 -0.85
N GLY A 208 -15.01 -10.26 0.43
CA GLY A 208 -13.69 -10.71 0.84
C GLY A 208 -12.60 -9.68 0.58
N PRO A 209 -11.37 -10.09 0.22
CA PRO A 209 -10.23 -9.19 0.07
C PRO A 209 -10.37 -8.27 -1.14
N HIS A 210 -10.04 -7.00 -0.95
CA HIS A 210 -9.94 -6.00 -2.00
C HIS A 210 -8.54 -6.05 -2.62
N LEU A 211 -8.36 -6.87 -3.67
CA LEU A 211 -7.04 -7.12 -4.28
C LEU A 211 -6.38 -5.83 -4.80
N ASP A 212 -7.14 -4.90 -5.37
CA ASP A 212 -6.66 -3.59 -5.84
C ASP A 212 -6.00 -2.81 -4.70
N ARG A 213 -6.68 -2.74 -3.56
CA ARG A 213 -6.21 -2.00 -2.38
C ARG A 213 -5.02 -2.70 -1.73
N LEU A 214 -5.03 -4.03 -1.69
CA LEU A 214 -3.91 -4.83 -1.20
C LEU A 214 -2.66 -4.63 -2.06
N TYR A 215 -2.80 -4.59 -3.39
CA TYR A 215 -1.70 -4.32 -4.31
C TYR A 215 -1.07 -2.93 -4.06
N VAL A 216 -1.92 -1.91 -3.88
CA VAL A 216 -1.50 -0.55 -3.54
C VAL A 216 -0.85 -0.47 -2.15
N GLN A 217 -1.45 -1.11 -1.14
CA GLN A 217 -0.99 -1.05 0.25
C GLN A 217 0.37 -1.72 0.47
N CYS A 218 0.60 -2.87 -0.17
CA CYS A 218 1.84 -3.63 0.03
C CYS A 218 3.01 -3.05 -0.77
N ASN A 219 2.74 -2.41 -1.91
CA ASN A 219 3.72 -1.75 -2.77
C ASN A 219 5.00 -2.59 -3.06
N ASN A 220 4.90 -3.92 -3.10
CA ASN A 220 6.04 -4.83 -3.18
C ASN A 220 5.90 -5.88 -4.29
N TYR A 221 4.86 -5.78 -5.13
CA TYR A 221 4.57 -6.76 -6.18
C TYR A 221 4.87 -6.19 -7.57
N ALA A 222 5.76 -6.88 -8.30
CA ALA A 222 6.18 -6.46 -9.64
C ALA A 222 5.11 -6.65 -10.73
N ASN A 223 4.19 -7.61 -10.57
CA ASN A 223 3.18 -7.94 -11.57
C ASN A 223 1.79 -8.01 -10.96
N GLU A 224 0.96 -7.01 -11.28
CA GLU A 224 -0.40 -6.87 -10.77
C GLU A 224 -1.32 -8.02 -11.19
N THR A 225 -1.31 -8.41 -12.47
CA THR A 225 -2.15 -9.50 -12.98
C THR A 225 -1.86 -10.81 -12.27
N ARG A 226 -0.57 -11.16 -12.12
CA ARG A 226 -0.14 -12.36 -11.41
C ARG A 226 -0.51 -12.30 -9.93
N PHE A 227 -0.35 -11.14 -9.29
CA PHE A 227 -0.77 -10.95 -7.90
C PHE A 227 -2.27 -11.21 -7.75
N ARG A 228 -3.11 -10.58 -8.58
CA ARG A 228 -4.56 -10.74 -8.56
C ARG A 228 -4.99 -12.19 -8.80
N GLU A 229 -4.40 -12.84 -9.78
CA GLU A 229 -4.73 -14.22 -10.13
C GLU A 229 -4.35 -15.20 -9.01
N THR A 230 -3.12 -15.10 -8.50
CA THR A 230 -2.62 -16.06 -7.50
C THR A 230 -3.28 -15.84 -6.13
N THR A 231 -3.33 -14.60 -5.64
CA THR A 231 -3.95 -14.27 -4.35
C THR A 231 -5.47 -14.49 -4.39
N GLY A 232 -6.14 -14.11 -5.48
CA GLY A 232 -7.58 -14.36 -5.67
C GLY A 232 -7.92 -15.85 -5.75
N THR A 233 -7.10 -16.65 -6.42
CA THR A 233 -7.28 -18.11 -6.48
C THR A 233 -7.08 -18.77 -5.12
N CYS A 234 -6.04 -18.35 -4.38
CA CYS A 234 -5.81 -18.83 -3.03
C CYS A 234 -6.99 -18.51 -2.09
N TYR A 235 -7.48 -17.27 -2.10
CA TYR A 235 -8.62 -16.89 -1.26
C TYR A 235 -9.88 -17.71 -1.59
N ARG A 236 -10.19 -17.91 -2.88
CA ARG A 236 -11.34 -18.73 -3.30
C ARG A 236 -11.24 -20.17 -2.80
N ARG A 237 -10.04 -20.77 -2.83
CA ARG A 237 -9.78 -22.10 -2.24
C ARG A 237 -10.10 -22.09 -0.75
N LEU A 238 -9.52 -21.16 0.02
CA LEU A 238 -9.74 -21.08 1.47
C LEU A 238 -11.22 -20.87 1.82
N LYS A 239 -11.93 -20.01 1.07
CA LYS A 239 -13.36 -19.75 1.29
C LYS A 239 -14.22 -21.01 1.07
N SER A 240 -13.84 -21.88 0.12
CA SER A 240 -14.56 -23.12 -0.16
C SER A 240 -14.44 -24.18 0.94
N GLU A 241 -13.48 -24.04 1.85
CA GLU A 241 -13.28 -24.95 2.98
C GLU A 241 -14.22 -24.65 4.17
N CYS A 242 -15.17 -23.70 4.03
CA CYS A 242 -16.23 -23.38 5.00
C CYS A 242 -15.73 -23.11 6.43
N GLN A 243 -14.70 -22.26 6.55
CA GLN A 243 -14.07 -21.95 7.83
C GLN A 243 -14.77 -20.82 8.59
N ASP A 244 -14.50 -20.73 9.89
CA ASP A 244 -14.80 -19.55 10.69
C ASP A 244 -14.17 -18.30 10.05
N GLU A 245 -14.92 -17.20 10.10
CA GLU A 245 -14.61 -15.96 9.41
C GLU A 245 -13.31 -15.28 9.91
N CYS A 246 -12.91 -15.47 11.17
CA CYS A 246 -11.60 -15.05 11.65
C CYS A 246 -10.52 -15.95 11.05
N VAL A 247 -10.68 -17.27 11.16
CA VAL A 247 -9.70 -18.25 10.67
C VAL A 247 -9.43 -18.08 9.18
N LEU A 248 -10.48 -17.84 8.38
CA LEU A 248 -10.35 -17.53 6.96
C LEU A 248 -9.44 -16.32 6.71
N ALA A 249 -9.63 -15.22 7.44
CA ALA A 249 -8.84 -14.01 7.28
C ALA A 249 -7.38 -14.20 7.74
N GLY A 250 -7.18 -14.94 8.83
CA GLY A 250 -5.86 -15.30 9.32
C GLY A 250 -5.08 -16.18 8.34
N ARG A 251 -5.71 -17.24 7.83
CA ARG A 251 -5.13 -18.12 6.80
C ARG A 251 -4.90 -17.39 5.50
N PHE A 252 -5.80 -16.48 5.09
CA PHE A 252 -5.60 -15.64 3.92
C PHE A 252 -4.27 -14.88 3.99
N LEU A 253 -3.98 -14.23 5.11
CA LEU A 253 -2.73 -13.50 5.30
C LEU A 253 -1.49 -14.41 5.38
N ARG A 254 -1.62 -15.61 5.95
CA ARG A 254 -0.51 -16.56 6.08
C ARG A 254 -0.20 -17.33 4.80
N GLU A 255 -1.22 -17.66 4.00
CA GLU A 255 -1.09 -18.63 2.90
C GLU A 255 -1.19 -18.02 1.51
N CYS A 256 -1.85 -16.87 1.35
CA CYS A 256 -2.11 -16.30 0.03
C CYS A 256 -1.10 -15.24 -0.41
N PHE A 257 -0.08 -14.97 0.40
CA PHE A 257 1.01 -14.04 0.11
C PHE A 257 2.35 -14.79 0.17
N TYR A 258 2.88 -15.13 -1.00
CA TYR A 258 4.10 -15.93 -1.16
C TYR A 258 5.40 -15.10 -1.06
N GLU A 259 5.31 -13.77 -1.25
CA GLU A 259 6.42 -12.83 -1.18
C GLU A 259 6.06 -11.74 -0.17
N GLY A 260 6.57 -11.86 1.07
CA GLY A 260 6.48 -10.83 2.12
C GLY A 260 5.08 -10.27 2.35
N GLY A 261 4.24 -10.99 3.10
CA GLY A 261 2.86 -10.58 3.37
C GLY A 261 2.70 -9.24 4.10
N LEU A 262 1.46 -8.73 4.12
CA LEU A 262 0.97 -7.48 4.72
C LEU A 262 1.41 -7.24 6.19
N LEU A 263 1.89 -8.29 6.88
CA LEU A 263 2.34 -8.28 8.28
C LEU A 263 3.81 -8.74 8.44
N GLY A 264 4.57 -8.85 7.35
CA GLY A 264 5.93 -9.42 7.31
C GLY A 264 7.01 -8.65 8.05
N SER A 265 6.67 -7.65 8.86
CA SER A 265 7.62 -6.82 9.60
C SER A 265 7.12 -6.39 10.97
N ILE A 266 6.25 -7.18 11.62
CA ILE A 266 6.07 -7.09 13.07
C ILE A 266 6.92 -8.19 13.70
N PRO A 267 8.13 -7.91 14.20
CA PRO A 267 8.86 -8.84 15.03
C PRO A 267 8.03 -8.99 16.30
N VAL A 268 7.37 -10.12 16.45
CA VAL A 268 6.86 -10.54 17.74
C VAL A 268 8.10 -10.82 18.59
N PRO A 269 8.39 -10.04 19.65
CA PRO A 269 9.55 -10.32 20.47
C PRO A 269 9.27 -11.60 21.26
N GLY A 270 9.96 -12.68 20.90
CA GLY A 270 10.08 -13.87 21.73
C GLY A 270 9.48 -15.15 21.15
N GLY A 271 10.37 -16.01 20.64
CA GLY A 271 10.33 -17.45 20.89
C GLY A 271 9.26 -18.26 20.16
N LEU A 272 9.57 -18.69 18.94
CA LEU A 272 9.33 -20.02 18.32
C LEU A 272 9.05 -19.84 16.82
N GLY A 273 10.12 -19.95 16.04
CA GLY A 273 10.08 -19.96 14.58
C GLY A 273 11.38 -20.55 14.05
N GLY A 274 11.68 -21.78 14.47
CA GLY A 274 12.64 -22.61 13.77
C GLY A 274 12.03 -23.10 12.46
N LEU A 275 12.85 -23.10 11.42
CA LEU A 275 12.70 -23.84 10.16
C LEU A 275 11.74 -23.24 9.12
N VAL A 276 12.23 -22.25 8.35
CA VAL A 276 12.48 -22.46 6.90
C VAL A 276 13.72 -21.65 6.54
N GLY A 277 14.78 -22.32 6.09
CA GLY A 277 16.03 -21.70 5.70
C GLY A 277 15.99 -21.07 4.31
N GLY A 278 16.73 -19.99 4.14
CA GLY A 278 17.10 -19.38 2.87
C GLY A 278 18.20 -18.35 3.09
N LEU A 279 19.37 -18.59 2.52
CA LEU A 279 20.64 -17.88 2.72
C LEU A 279 20.70 -16.48 2.09
N THR A 280 21.75 -15.74 2.52
CA THR A 280 22.36 -14.51 1.95
C THR A 280 21.67 -13.20 2.35
N GLY A 281 22.35 -12.10 2.67
CA GLY A 281 23.75 -11.69 2.65
C GLY A 281 23.78 -10.20 3.05
N LEU A 282 24.89 -9.73 3.62
CA LEU A 282 25.10 -8.38 4.14
C LEU A 282 24.69 -7.24 3.18
N THR A 283 24.06 -6.17 3.68
CA THR A 283 24.53 -4.76 3.64
C THR A 283 23.44 -3.77 4.07
N GLY A 284 23.84 -2.69 4.77
CA GLY A 284 23.09 -1.43 4.85
C GLY A 284 22.49 -1.08 6.22
N LEU A 285 23.28 -0.42 7.08
CA LEU A 285 22.89 0.09 8.40
C LEU A 285 21.82 1.20 8.30
N VAL A 286 20.59 0.87 8.71
CA VAL A 286 19.68 1.83 9.36
C VAL A 286 19.28 1.18 10.69
N PRO A 287 19.56 1.78 11.86
CA PRO A 287 19.16 1.17 13.12
C PRO A 287 17.62 1.11 13.17
N PRO A 288 17.02 0.00 13.63
CA PRO A 288 15.59 -0.08 13.81
C PRO A 288 15.12 1.02 14.77
N VAL A 289 14.09 1.77 14.36
CA VAL A 289 13.43 2.71 15.26
C VAL A 289 12.70 1.87 16.31
N THR A 290 13.15 1.98 17.55
CA THR A 290 12.59 1.26 18.69
C THR A 290 11.64 2.20 19.41
N LEU A 291 10.33 1.99 19.26
CA LEU A 291 9.32 2.75 20.01
C LEU A 291 9.03 2.01 21.33
N GLN A 292 9.44 2.61 22.44
CA GLN A 292 9.07 2.15 23.78
C GLN A 292 7.78 2.85 24.21
N LEU A 293 6.67 2.12 24.16
CA LEU A 293 5.41 2.56 24.77
C LEU A 293 5.46 2.22 26.26
N THR A 294 5.65 3.24 27.10
CA THR A 294 5.46 3.12 28.55
C THR A 294 4.10 3.69 28.91
N SER A 295 3.24 2.85 29.50
CA SER A 295 2.08 3.32 30.25
C SER A 295 2.23 2.85 31.70
N PRO A 296 1.72 3.60 32.70
CA PRO A 296 1.89 3.23 34.09
C PRO A 296 1.10 1.94 34.36
N GLY A 297 1.82 0.84 34.58
CA GLY A 297 1.23 -0.48 34.90
C GLY A 297 1.38 -1.56 33.83
N LEU A 298 1.96 -1.26 32.67
CA LEU A 298 2.31 -2.24 31.63
C LEU A 298 3.84 -2.32 31.47
N ALA A 299 4.38 -3.54 31.37
CA ALA A 299 5.76 -3.73 30.93
C ALA A 299 5.93 -3.21 29.50
N ALA A 300 7.06 -2.57 29.22
CA ALA A 300 7.35 -1.92 27.94
C ALA A 300 7.14 -2.90 26.77
N VAL A 301 6.25 -2.55 25.84
CA VAL A 301 6.11 -3.25 24.57
C VAL A 301 7.12 -2.64 23.60
N THR A 302 8.08 -3.45 23.15
CA THR A 302 9.08 -3.06 22.16
C THR A 302 8.57 -3.45 20.78
N LEU A 303 8.13 -2.46 20.00
CA LEU A 303 7.84 -2.63 18.58
C LEU A 303 9.11 -2.28 17.78
N THR A 304 9.61 -3.24 17.02
CA THR A 304 10.74 -3.05 16.09
C THR A 304 10.22 -3.03 14.67
N LEU A 305 10.10 -1.85 14.04
CA LEU A 305 9.83 -1.80 12.60
C LEU A 305 11.14 -2.05 11.83
N SER A 306 11.18 -3.11 11.03
CA SER A 306 12.20 -3.28 9.99
C SER A 306 11.66 -2.70 8.68
N ALA A 307 12.45 -1.86 8.00
CA ALA A 307 12.14 -1.41 6.65
C ALA A 307 12.01 -2.62 5.70
N PRO A 308 11.13 -2.57 4.68
CA PRO A 308 11.07 -3.63 3.69
C PRO A 308 12.38 -3.68 2.88
N SER A 309 13.02 -4.85 2.86
CA SER A 309 14.14 -5.12 1.96
C SER A 309 13.63 -5.13 0.52
N VAL A 310 14.11 -4.20 -0.30
CA VAL A 310 13.91 -4.24 -1.75
C VAL A 310 14.71 -5.41 -2.32
N MET A 311 14.03 -6.38 -2.96
CA MET A 311 14.71 -7.34 -3.82
C MET A 311 15.24 -6.61 -5.06
N VAL A 312 16.55 -6.32 -5.09
CA VAL A 312 17.25 -5.91 -6.30
C VAL A 312 17.35 -7.14 -7.21
N GLY A 313 16.46 -7.24 -8.19
CA GLY A 313 16.56 -8.24 -9.25
C GLY A 313 17.84 -8.02 -10.06
N ALA A 314 18.76 -8.99 -10.00
CA ALA A 314 19.86 -9.07 -10.93
C ALA A 314 19.30 -9.33 -12.35
N LEU A 315 19.53 -8.39 -13.28
CA LEU A 315 19.29 -8.64 -14.69
C LEU A 315 20.18 -9.79 -15.20
N PRO A 316 19.67 -10.70 -16.05
CA PRO A 316 20.50 -11.71 -16.68
C PRO A 316 21.36 -11.08 -17.79
N VAL A 317 22.68 -11.18 -17.63
CA VAL A 317 23.66 -10.96 -18.71
C VAL A 317 23.57 -12.16 -19.68
N PRO A 318 23.45 -11.96 -21.00
CA PRO A 318 23.41 -13.07 -21.95
C PRO A 318 24.77 -13.78 -22.02
N PRO A 319 24.81 -15.11 -22.19
CA PRO A 319 26.06 -15.86 -22.26
C PRO A 319 26.80 -15.57 -23.57
N VAL A 320 27.99 -15.00 -23.46
CA VAL A 320 28.97 -14.97 -24.55
C VAL A 320 29.54 -16.38 -24.69
N MET A 321 29.24 -17.04 -25.82
CA MET A 321 29.90 -18.27 -26.23
C MET A 321 31.32 -17.95 -26.69
N VAL A 322 32.33 -18.39 -25.94
CA VAL A 322 33.71 -18.49 -26.44
C VAL A 322 34.12 -19.95 -26.42
N GLY A 323 34.24 -20.50 -27.63
CA GLY A 323 34.73 -21.86 -27.88
C GLY A 323 36.22 -22.00 -27.58
N THR A 324 36.56 -23.18 -27.07
CA THR A 324 37.89 -23.67 -26.75
C THR A 324 38.76 -23.87 -27.99
N SER A 325 40.05 -23.51 -27.95
CA SER A 325 41.17 -24.43 -28.23
C SER A 325 42.52 -23.72 -28.10
N GLY A 326 43.56 -24.47 -27.71
CA GLY A 326 44.94 -24.17 -28.14
C GLY A 326 45.94 -23.69 -27.08
N VAL A 327 46.32 -24.59 -26.18
CA VAL A 327 47.71 -25.07 -25.97
C VAL A 327 48.89 -24.06 -26.02
N ALA A 328 49.59 -24.06 -24.87
CA ALA A 328 51.05 -24.01 -24.66
C ALA A 328 51.82 -22.67 -24.53
N ALA A 329 52.59 -22.70 -23.43
CA ALA A 329 53.99 -22.31 -23.29
C ALA A 329 54.34 -20.91 -22.74
N ASN A 330 54.76 -20.95 -21.47
CA ASN A 330 56.06 -20.50 -20.94
C ASN A 330 56.44 -19.00 -20.86
N VAL A 331 56.74 -18.63 -19.59
CA VAL A 331 58.00 -18.03 -19.09
C VAL A 331 58.20 -16.51 -19.20
N GLY A 332 58.62 -15.93 -18.06
CA GLY A 332 59.42 -14.70 -17.92
C GLY A 332 58.59 -13.49 -17.47
N ILE A 333 58.55 -13.14 -16.18
CA ILE A 333 59.49 -12.24 -15.49
C ILE A 333 59.88 -11.01 -16.32
N LEU A 334 59.25 -9.88 -16.01
CA LEU A 334 59.87 -8.65 -15.48
C LEU A 334 58.78 -7.75 -14.90
#